data_AF-A0A4R6LIZ8-F1
#
_entry.id   AF-A0A4R6LIZ8-F1
#
_cell.length_a   1.000
_cell.length_b   1.000
_cell.length_c   1.000
_cell.angle_alpha   90.00
_cell.angle_beta   90.00
_cell.angle_gamma   90.00
#
_symmetry.space_group_name_H-M   'P 1'
#
loop_
_entity.id
_entity.type
_entity.pdbx_description
1 polymer ?
#
loop_
_entity_poly.entity_id
_entity_poly.type
_entity_poly.pdbx_seq_one_letter_code
_entity_poly.pdbx_strand_id
1 'polypeptide(L)'
;MPGLGQIYNKKYWKLPLVYGAIGTSAYLYIDNQKNYKLYRDEYKNRLAGNPSSSASLARFDDSRLIAAQKGFQRNRDLSALFIVAFYALNIIDANIDAALSQFNVSEKLVFKPAINRNTIIAQNDFGVAVNYSF
;
A
#
# COMPACT_ATOMS: atom_id res chain seq x y z
N MET A 1 29.29 21.53 -4.63
CA MET A 1 28.37 20.90 -3.66
C MET A 1 27.59 19.79 -4.36
N PRO A 2 27.86 18.51 -4.11
CA PRO A 2 27.09 17.41 -4.71
C PRO A 2 25.98 17.01 -3.74
N GLY A 3 24.74 17.38 -4.03
CA GLY A 3 23.61 17.13 -3.11
C GLY A 3 22.22 17.11 -3.74
N LEU A 4 22.13 17.05 -5.07
CA LEU A 4 20.83 17.05 -5.77
C LEU A 4 20.44 15.66 -6.33
N GLY A 5 21.33 14.67 -6.25
CA GLY A 5 21.08 13.30 -6.71
C GLY A 5 20.45 12.36 -5.68
N GLN A 6 20.27 12.80 -4.42
CA GLN A 6 19.76 11.93 -3.34
C GLN A 6 18.24 12.04 -3.11
N ILE A 7 17.56 12.96 -3.79
CA ILE A 7 16.12 13.21 -3.56
C ILE A 7 15.24 12.23 -4.36
N TYR A 8 15.78 11.56 -5.38
CA TYR A 8 14.97 10.76 -6.30
C TYR A 8 14.58 9.36 -5.82
N ASN A 9 15.04 8.89 -4.65
CA ASN A 9 14.71 7.52 -4.22
C ASN A 9 14.20 7.41 -2.77
N LYS A 10 13.08 8.08 -2.50
CA LYS A 10 12.16 7.59 -1.46
C LYS A 10 10.74 7.64 -2.02
N LYS A 11 10.21 6.47 -2.38
CA LYS A 11 8.90 6.26 -3.04
C LYS A 11 7.70 6.63 -2.14
N TYR A 12 7.64 7.86 -1.64
CA TYR A 12 6.57 8.33 -0.76
C TYR A 12 5.21 8.44 -1.45
N TRP A 13 5.17 8.52 -2.78
CA TRP A 13 3.92 8.65 -3.53
C TRP A 13 3.01 7.41 -3.43
N LYS A 14 3.56 6.23 -3.13
CA LYS A 14 2.78 4.99 -2.94
C LYS A 14 2.03 4.97 -1.61
N LEU A 15 2.54 5.65 -0.59
CA LEU A 15 1.97 5.65 0.76
C LEU A 15 0.52 6.20 0.80
N PRO A 16 0.21 7.37 0.23
CA PRO A 16 -1.17 7.88 0.18
C PRO A 16 -2.15 6.90 -0.48
N LEU A 17 -1.71 6.16 -1.50
CA LEU A 17 -2.55 5.18 -2.20
C LEU A 17 -2.86 3.97 -1.31
N VAL A 18 -1.86 3.41 -0.63
CA VAL A 18 -2.06 2.26 0.28
C VAL A 18 -2.95 2.66 1.47
N TYR A 19 -2.67 3.81 2.09
CA TYR A 19 -3.50 4.31 3.18
C TYR A 19 -4.93 4.65 2.74
N GLY A 20 -5.09 5.21 1.53
CA GLY A 20 -6.42 5.45 0.95
C GLY A 20 -7.18 4.14 0.70
N ALA A 21 -6.51 3.11 0.20
CA ALA A 21 -7.11 1.81 -0.07
C ALA A 21 -7.55 1.09 1.22
N ILE A 22 -6.67 1.05 2.23
CA ILE A 22 -7.00 0.48 3.55
C ILE A 22 -8.10 1.30 4.23
N GLY A 23 -7.98 2.63 4.24
CA GLY A 23 -8.96 3.53 4.85
C GLY A 23 -10.35 3.40 4.23
N THR A 24 -10.43 3.37 2.89
CA THR A 24 -11.69 3.15 2.16
C THR A 24 -12.28 1.78 2.49
N SER A 25 -11.46 0.72 2.48
CA SER A 25 -11.94 -0.63 2.79
C SER A 25 -12.42 -0.75 4.24
N ALA A 26 -11.73 -0.11 5.19
CA ALA A 26 -12.14 -0.05 6.59
C ALA A 26 -13.46 0.71 6.77
N TYR A 27 -13.61 1.86 6.11
CA TYR A 27 -14.87 2.61 6.11
C TYR A 27 -16.03 1.75 5.59
N LEU A 28 -15.85 1.11 4.44
CA LEU A 28 -16.85 0.22 3.85
C LEU A 28 -17.15 -0.96 4.78
N TYR A 29 -16.14 -1.56 5.42
CA TYR A 29 -16.35 -2.62 6.41
C TYR A 29 -17.27 -2.17 7.55
N ILE A 30 -16.98 -1.01 8.15
CA ILE A 30 -17.75 -0.46 9.28
C ILE A 30 -19.18 -0.16 8.86
N ASP A 31 -19.37 0.51 7.72
CA ASP A 31 -20.70 0.86 7.22
C ASP A 31 -21.53 -0.39 6.90
N ASN A 32 -20.96 -1.36 6.18
CA ASN A 32 -21.63 -2.62 5.87
C ASN A 32 -21.93 -3.43 7.14
N GLN A 33 -21.02 -3.43 8.13
CA GLN A 33 -21.25 -4.10 9.42
C GLN A 33 -22.39 -3.44 10.22
N LYS A 34 -22.50 -2.11 10.20
CA LYS A 34 -23.59 -1.38 10.85
C LYS A 34 -24.93 -1.71 10.19
N ASN A 35 -25.00 -1.64 8.86
CA ASN A 35 -26.19 -1.97 8.11
C ASN A 35 -26.58 -3.45 8.29
N TYR A 36 -25.62 -4.38 8.22
CA TYR A 36 -25.86 -5.80 8.50
C TYR A 36 -26.55 -6.01 9.85
N LYS A 37 -26.07 -5.36 10.93
CA LYS A 37 -26.70 -5.46 12.25
C LYS A 37 -28.11 -4.89 12.25
N LEU A 38 -28.32 -3.73 11.62
CA LEU A 38 -29.63 -3.11 11.52
C LEU A 38 -30.69 -4.04 10.92
N TYR A 39 -30.41 -4.62 9.74
CA TYR A 39 -31.36 -5.52 9.07
C TYR A 39 -31.53 -6.85 9.81
N ARG A 40 -30.44 -7.41 10.35
CA ARG A 40 -30.48 -8.65 11.15
C ARG A 40 -31.31 -8.48 12.42
N ASP A 41 -31.10 -7.38 13.14
CA ASP A 41 -31.73 -7.14 14.44
C ASP A 41 -33.23 -6.83 14.26
N GLU A 42 -33.59 -6.10 13.20
CA GLU A 42 -34.98 -5.93 12.79
C GLU A 42 -35.65 -7.28 12.46
N TYR A 43 -35.02 -8.12 11.64
CA TYR A 43 -35.56 -9.43 11.31
C TYR A 43 -35.73 -10.31 12.56
N LYS A 44 -34.75 -10.28 13.47
CA LYS A 44 -34.83 -10.98 14.77
C LYS A 44 -35.98 -10.46 15.64
N ASN A 45 -36.20 -9.15 15.68
CA ASN A 45 -37.31 -8.56 16.44
C ASN A 45 -38.67 -9.00 15.90
N ARG A 46 -38.83 -9.11 14.58
CA ARG A 46 -40.07 -9.61 13.96
C ARG A 46 -40.35 -11.06 14.29
N LEU A 47 -39.32 -11.92 14.25
CA LEU A 47 -39.45 -13.31 14.67
C LEU A 47 -39.84 -13.46 16.15
N ALA A 48 -39.49 -12.48 16.99
CA ALA A 48 -39.90 -12.41 18.38
C ALA A 48 -41.32 -11.84 18.59
N GLY A 49 -42.02 -11.46 17.52
CA GLY A 49 -43.35 -10.85 17.58
C GLY A 49 -43.36 -9.38 18.01
N ASN A 50 -42.19 -8.73 18.09
CA ASN A 50 -42.11 -7.32 18.47
C ASN A 50 -42.41 -6.42 17.26
N PRO A 51 -43.04 -5.25 17.48
CA PRO A 51 -43.20 -4.26 16.43
C PRO A 51 -41.85 -3.76 15.92
N SER A 52 -41.82 -3.41 14.64
CA SER A 52 -40.63 -2.83 14.00
C SER A 52 -40.20 -1.55 14.70
N SER A 53 -38.89 -1.42 14.94
CA SER A 53 -38.31 -0.26 15.60
C SER A 53 -38.24 0.99 14.72
N SER A 54 -38.41 0.84 13.40
CA SER A 54 -38.32 1.94 12.44
C SER A 54 -39.43 1.85 11.40
N ALA A 55 -40.12 2.95 11.16
CA ALA A 55 -41.15 3.04 10.12
C ALA A 55 -40.60 2.75 8.71
N SER A 56 -39.33 3.07 8.43
CA SER A 56 -38.73 2.73 7.14
C SER A 56 -38.49 1.23 6.99
N LEU A 57 -38.06 0.57 8.07
CA LEU A 57 -37.81 -0.86 8.10
C LEU A 57 -39.11 -1.67 8.09
N ALA A 58 -40.17 -1.17 8.76
CA ALA A 58 -41.50 -1.76 8.78
C ALA A 58 -42.10 -1.98 7.38
N ARG A 59 -41.72 -1.16 6.39
CA ARG A 59 -42.22 -1.25 5.01
C ARG A 59 -41.58 -2.39 4.19
N PHE A 60 -40.49 -2.98 4.67
CA PHE A 60 -39.86 -4.11 4.01
C PHE A 60 -40.54 -5.42 4.43
N ASP A 61 -40.72 -6.33 3.47
CA ASP A 61 -41.05 -7.72 3.76
C ASP A 61 -39.81 -8.46 4.28
N ASP A 62 -40.03 -9.63 4.87
CA ASP A 62 -38.95 -10.43 5.46
C ASP A 62 -37.92 -10.88 4.40
N SER A 63 -38.38 -11.14 3.18
CA SER A 63 -37.50 -11.52 2.06
C SER A 63 -36.51 -10.40 1.71
N ARG A 64 -36.96 -9.13 1.66
CA ARG A 64 -36.08 -7.99 1.42
C ARG A 64 -35.14 -7.74 2.59
N LEU A 65 -35.60 -7.91 3.84
CA LEU A 65 -34.72 -7.80 5.01
C LEU A 65 -33.58 -8.81 4.96
N ILE A 66 -33.89 -10.07 4.67
CA ILE A 66 -32.91 -11.15 4.53
C ILE A 66 -31.96 -10.87 3.36
N ALA A 67 -32.48 -10.43 2.21
CA ALA A 67 -31.67 -10.09 1.05
C ALA A 67 -30.70 -8.93 1.34
N ALA A 68 -31.19 -7.86 1.98
CA ALA A 68 -30.37 -6.73 2.40
C ALA A 68 -29.30 -7.18 3.39
N GLN A 69 -29.67 -7.93 4.43
CA GLN A 69 -28.74 -8.50 5.41
C GLN A 69 -27.62 -9.29 4.72
N LYS A 70 -27.95 -10.22 3.80
CA LYS A 70 -26.96 -11.01 3.05
C LYS A 70 -26.06 -10.13 2.18
N GLY A 71 -26.62 -9.10 1.54
CA GLY A 71 -25.87 -8.12 0.76
C GLY A 71 -24.82 -7.40 1.60
N PHE A 72 -25.23 -6.83 2.73
CA PHE A 72 -24.32 -6.15 3.67
C PHE A 72 -23.30 -7.10 4.30
N GLN A 73 -23.69 -8.34 4.61
CA GLN A 73 -22.75 -9.36 5.07
C GLN A 73 -21.65 -9.62 4.05
N ARG A 74 -22.02 -9.89 2.79
CA ARG A 74 -21.06 -10.17 1.71
C ARG A 74 -20.12 -8.99 1.48
N ASN A 75 -20.66 -7.77 1.46
CA ASN A 75 -19.86 -6.57 1.24
C ASN A 75 -18.90 -6.28 2.41
N ARG A 76 -19.33 -6.53 3.65
CA ARG A 76 -18.46 -6.48 4.82
C ARG A 76 -17.32 -7.49 4.68
N ASP A 77 -17.63 -8.74 4.36
CA ASP A 77 -16.65 -9.82 4.25
C ASP A 77 -15.64 -9.52 3.11
N LEU A 78 -16.12 -8.99 1.99
CA LEU A 78 -15.28 -8.51 0.89
C LEU A 78 -14.38 -7.33 1.32
N SER A 79 -14.92 -6.39 2.10
CA SER A 79 -14.14 -5.26 2.63
C SER A 79 -13.04 -5.73 3.57
N ALA A 80 -13.33 -6.72 4.44
CA ALA A 80 -12.32 -7.33 5.30
C ALA A 80 -11.23 -8.02 4.49
N LEU A 81 -11.61 -8.74 3.42
CA LEU A 81 -10.65 -9.36 2.50
C LEU A 81 -9.75 -8.31 1.84
N PHE A 82 -10.29 -7.18 1.41
CA PHE A 82 -9.47 -6.09 0.86
C PHE A 82 -8.52 -5.48 1.88
N ILE A 83 -8.95 -5.29 3.14
CA ILE A 83 -8.06 -4.81 4.21
C ILE A 83 -6.87 -5.76 4.37
N VAL A 84 -7.11 -7.07 4.44
CA VAL A 84 -6.05 -8.10 4.55
C VAL A 84 -5.16 -8.11 3.31
N ALA A 85 -5.75 -8.01 2.11
CA ALA A 85 -5.01 -7.99 0.86
C ALA A 85 -4.08 -6.77 0.76
N PHE A 86 -4.57 -5.57 1.10
CA PHE A 86 -3.75 -4.36 1.09
C PHE A 86 -2.66 -4.40 2.17
N TYR A 87 -2.95 -4.98 3.33
CA TYR A 87 -1.94 -5.21 4.37
C TYR A 87 -0.83 -6.17 3.90
N ALA A 88 -1.20 -7.27 3.23
CA ALA A 88 -0.22 -8.20 2.66
C ALA A 88 0.63 -7.54 1.56
N LEU A 89 0.02 -6.76 0.67
CA LEU A 89 0.74 -5.99 -0.35
C LEU A 89 1.74 -4.99 0.26
N ASN A 90 1.37 -4.37 1.39
CA ASN A 90 2.27 -3.47 2.11
C ASN A 90 3.53 -4.19 2.62
N ILE A 91 3.39 -5.42 3.13
CA ILE A 91 4.53 -6.25 3.56
C ILE A 91 5.40 -6.65 2.36
N ILE A 92 4.80 -7.04 1.24
CA ILE A 92 5.53 -7.45 0.03
C ILE A 92 6.33 -6.28 -0.54
N ASP A 93 5.75 -5.09 -0.67
CA ASP A 93 6.46 -3.89 -1.18
C ASP A 93 7.64 -3.54 -0.27
N ALA A 94 7.45 -3.60 1.06
CA ALA A 94 8.52 -3.38 2.03
C ALA A 94 9.64 -4.43 1.93
N ASN A 95 9.31 -5.70 1.69
CA ASN A 95 10.29 -6.78 1.55
C ASN A 95 11.12 -6.63 0.25
N ILE A 96 10.48 -6.29 -0.87
CA ILE A 96 11.16 -6.05 -2.15
C ILE A 96 12.13 -4.86 -2.04
N ASP A 97 11.68 -3.74 -1.46
CA ASP A 97 12.55 -2.56 -1.26
C ASP A 97 13.74 -2.88 -0.33
N ALA A 98 13.54 -3.71 0.70
CA ALA A 98 14.61 -4.17 1.58
C ALA A 98 15.61 -5.11 0.88
N ALA A 99 15.12 -6.07 0.09
CA ALA A 99 15.95 -6.97 -0.70
C ALA A 99 16.78 -6.23 -1.75
N LEU A 100 16.19 -5.25 -2.45
CA LEU A 100 16.93 -4.40 -3.40
C LEU A 100 17.91 -3.44 -2.71
N SER A 101 17.60 -2.94 -1.52
CA SER A 101 18.54 -2.10 -0.76
C SER A 101 19.81 -2.85 -0.37
N GLN A 102 19.73 -4.16 -0.14
CA GLN A 102 20.90 -5.01 0.11
C GLN A 102 21.70 -5.30 -1.18
N PHE A 103 21.03 -5.29 -2.33
CA PHE A 103 21.62 -5.44 -3.66
C PHE A 103 22.09 -4.13 -4.31
N ASN A 104 21.98 -2.98 -3.63
CA ASN A 104 22.61 -1.75 -4.11
C ASN A 104 24.13 -1.88 -3.93
N VAL A 105 24.76 -2.50 -4.94
CA VAL A 105 26.20 -2.50 -5.15
C VAL A 105 26.66 -1.06 -5.01
N SER A 106 27.56 -0.80 -4.09
CA SER A 106 28.21 0.50 -4.01
C SER A 106 28.93 0.74 -5.35
N GLU A 107 28.33 1.49 -6.27
CA GLU A 107 29.08 2.15 -7.33
C GLU A 107 29.95 3.21 -6.65
N LYS A 108 31.05 2.77 -6.04
CA LYS A 108 32.18 3.65 -5.75
C LYS A 108 32.87 3.91 -7.09
N LEU A 109 32.24 4.76 -7.91
CA LEU A 109 32.91 5.39 -9.03
C LEU A 109 33.95 6.35 -8.43
N VAL A 110 35.13 5.84 -8.09
CA VAL A 110 36.22 6.67 -7.59
C VAL A 110 36.99 7.21 -8.78
N PHE A 111 36.74 8.47 -9.12
CA PHE A 111 37.58 9.22 -10.04
C PHE A 111 38.91 9.53 -9.33
N LYS A 112 39.93 8.70 -9.54
CA LYS A 112 41.30 8.98 -9.08
C LYS A 112 42.11 9.54 -10.25
N PRO A 113 42.31 10.86 -10.36
CA PRO A 113 43.27 11.40 -11.32
C PRO A 113 44.67 10.93 -10.91
N ALA A 114 45.26 10.02 -11.69
CA ALA A 114 46.64 9.61 -11.52
C ALA A 114 47.54 10.59 -12.29
N ILE A 115 48.22 11.48 -11.56
CA ILE A 115 49.23 12.35 -12.15
C ILE A 115 50.56 11.58 -12.14
N ASN A 116 50.87 10.89 -13.23
CA ASN A 116 52.19 10.30 -13.45
C ASN A 116 53.15 11.39 -13.92
N ARG A 117 54.00 11.90 -13.01
CA ARG A 117 55.10 12.79 -13.37
C ARG A 117 56.28 11.94 -13.85
N ASN A 118 56.45 11.82 -15.16
CA ASN A 118 57.67 11.26 -15.73
C ASN A 118 58.79 12.30 -15.57
N THR A 119 59.80 12.04 -14.75
CA THR A 119 60.83 13.02 -14.38
C THR A 119 61.96 13.18 -15.41
N ILE A 120 61.86 12.55 -16.59
CA ILE A 120 62.95 12.54 -17.59
C ILE A 120 62.66 13.46 -18.79
N ILE A 121 61.40 13.79 -19.07
CA ILE A 121 61.01 14.70 -20.16
C ILE A 121 59.91 15.60 -19.62
N ALA A 122 60.14 16.92 -19.60
CA ALA A 122 59.19 17.92 -19.14
C ALA A 122 58.02 18.08 -20.12
N GLN A 123 57.23 17.01 -20.31
CA GLN A 123 55.97 17.02 -21.05
C GLN A 123 54.86 16.58 -20.09
N ASN A 124 53.90 17.47 -19.87
CA ASN A 124 52.68 17.15 -19.13
C ASN A 124 51.76 16.35 -20.06
N ASP A 125 51.82 15.03 -19.98
CA ASP A 125 50.82 14.17 -20.63
C ASP A 125 49.55 14.11 -19.78
N PHE A 126 48.48 14.72 -20.27
CA PHE A 126 47.14 14.57 -19.70
C PHE A 126 46.47 13.35 -20.34
N GLY A 127 46.35 12.26 -19.58
CA GLY A 127 45.63 11.06 -19.98
C GLY A 127 44.43 10.79 -19.08
N VAL A 128 43.33 10.30 -19.66
CA VAL A 128 42.20 9.71 -18.92
C VAL A 128 42.29 8.20 -19.09
N ALA A 129 42.42 7.45 -17.99
CA ALA A 129 42.41 6.00 -17.99
C ALA A 129 41.09 5.48 -17.43
N VAL A 130 40.43 4.58 -18.16
CA VAL A 130 39.27 3.82 -17.69
C VAL A 130 39.71 2.38 -17.54
N ASN A 131 39.69 1.86 -16.31
CA ASN A 131 39.93 0.44 -16.05
C ASN A 131 38.60 -0.26 -15.75
N TYR A 132 38.34 -1.35 -16.47
CA TYR A 132 37.19 -2.23 -16.29
C TYR A 132 37.68 -3.62 -15.90
N SER A 133 37.16 -4.19 -14.81
CA SER A 133 37.46 -5.55 -14.36
C SER A 133 36.16 -6.30 -14.13
N PHE A 134 36.07 -7.51 -14.67
CA PHE A 134 35.04 -8.51 -14.35
C PHE A 134 35.48 -9.39 -13.17
#